data_AF-A0A9N7LRI9-F1
#
_entry.id   AF-A0A9N7LRI9-F1
#
_cell.length_a   1.000
_cell.length_b   1.000
_cell.length_c   1.000
_cell.angle_alpha   90.00
_cell.angle_beta   90.00
_cell.angle_gamma   90.00
#
_symmetry.space_group_name_H-M   'P 1'
#
loop_
_entity.id
_entity.type
_entity.pdbx_description
1 polymer ?
#
loop_
_entity_poly.entity_id
_entity_poly.type
_entity_poly.pdbx_seq_one_letter_code
_entity_poly.pdbx_strand_id
1 'polypeptide(L)'
;MAERLNLDLVDVTYSGATTAAVLTDNQRGAPPQICALDGSEALVTVTVGGNDVGYIPLLIVASLPNFARRLPMLRGWVADLLDRDARDRALATVFDSLCEVGRSIRKRSPSARVLFVDYLTLLPPAGVGAPPLSEADAALGRHVAETLERLTAEAAVETGCEIVRAAAASRDHHAWSVQPWAEKTGRLARYVVPLLGRPAPLHPNEAGMHAVARAITAQWGR
;
A
#
# COMPACT_ATOMS: atom_id res chain seq x y z
N MET A 1 1.31 -4.33 -19.09
CA MET A 1 2.31 -3.23 -18.99
C MET A 1 3.65 -3.69 -19.51
N ALA A 2 4.23 -4.74 -18.92
CA ALA A 2 5.50 -5.32 -19.37
C ALA A 2 5.53 -5.59 -20.89
N GLU A 3 4.50 -6.24 -21.43
CA GLU A 3 4.34 -6.45 -22.89
C GLU A 3 4.42 -5.15 -23.70
N ARG A 4 3.77 -4.06 -23.25
CA ARG A 4 3.79 -2.76 -23.94
C ARG A 4 5.17 -2.09 -23.88
N LEU A 5 5.96 -2.42 -22.87
CA LEU A 5 7.33 -1.94 -22.70
C LEU A 5 8.36 -2.91 -23.31
N ASN A 6 7.92 -4.02 -23.90
CA ASN A 6 8.76 -5.11 -24.38
C ASN A 6 9.74 -5.62 -23.30
N LEU A 7 9.21 -5.82 -22.09
CA LEU A 7 9.91 -6.38 -20.93
C LEU A 7 9.32 -7.73 -20.55
N ASP A 8 10.15 -8.62 -20.04
CA ASP A 8 9.71 -9.84 -19.35
C ASP A 8 9.28 -9.51 -17.92
N LEU A 9 8.18 -10.10 -17.46
CA LEU A 9 7.63 -9.85 -16.13
C LEU A 9 8.01 -10.97 -15.16
N VAL A 10 8.69 -10.59 -14.08
CA VAL A 10 8.81 -11.39 -12.86
C VAL A 10 8.00 -10.70 -11.78
N ASP A 11 6.90 -11.31 -11.35
CA ASP A 11 6.05 -10.81 -10.27
C ASP A 11 6.20 -11.70 -9.03
N VAL A 12 6.83 -11.13 -8.00
CA VAL A 12 6.98 -11.75 -6.67
C VAL A 12 6.22 -10.97 -5.59
N THR A 13 5.27 -10.12 -6.00
CA THR A 13 4.45 -9.36 -5.07
C THR A 13 3.59 -10.31 -4.22
N TYR A 14 3.39 -9.92 -2.96
CA TYR A 14 2.67 -10.76 -2.03
C TYR A 14 1.73 -9.93 -1.14
N SER A 15 0.47 -10.34 -1.07
CA SER A 15 -0.53 -9.70 -0.23
C SER A 15 -0.14 -9.77 1.25
N GLY A 16 0.04 -8.62 1.88
CA GLY A 16 0.45 -8.53 3.30
C GLY A 16 1.97 -8.50 3.50
N ALA A 17 2.78 -8.42 2.45
CA ALA A 17 4.23 -8.24 2.57
C ALA A 17 4.59 -6.94 3.31
N THR A 18 5.48 -7.05 4.29
CA THR A 18 6.17 -5.94 4.94
C THR A 18 7.51 -5.68 4.26
N THR A 19 8.20 -4.60 4.64
CA THR A 19 9.59 -4.36 4.20
C THR A 19 10.52 -5.52 4.59
N ALA A 20 10.31 -6.16 5.73
CA ALA A 20 11.04 -7.37 6.13
C ALA A 20 10.81 -8.54 5.16
N ALA A 21 9.58 -8.76 4.66
CA ALA A 21 9.32 -9.79 3.65
C ALA A 21 10.00 -9.50 2.30
N VAL A 22 10.27 -8.23 2.00
CA VAL A 22 11.09 -7.86 0.85
C VAL A 22 12.56 -8.23 1.08
N LEU A 23 13.09 -7.89 2.26
CA LEU A 23 14.52 -7.91 2.54
C LEU A 23 15.06 -9.24 3.12
N THR A 24 14.37 -9.81 4.11
CA THR A 24 14.93 -10.83 5.02
C THR A 24 14.03 -12.03 5.25
N ASP A 25 12.72 -11.83 5.30
CA ASP A 25 11.80 -12.82 5.83
C ASP A 25 11.20 -13.68 4.72
N ASN A 26 11.12 -14.99 4.97
CA ASN A 26 10.38 -15.89 4.11
C ASN A 26 8.88 -15.65 4.28
N GLN A 27 8.14 -15.58 3.17
CA GLN A 27 6.69 -15.39 3.20
C GLN A 27 5.97 -16.64 2.69
N ARG A 28 5.37 -17.40 3.62
CA ARG A 28 4.69 -18.68 3.36
C ARG A 28 5.53 -19.68 2.54
N GLY A 29 6.82 -19.77 2.87
CA GLY A 29 7.76 -20.69 2.21
C GLY A 29 8.43 -20.12 0.96
N ALA A 30 8.01 -18.96 0.46
CA ALA A 30 8.77 -18.22 -0.54
C ALA A 30 9.95 -17.50 0.12
N PRO A 31 11.13 -17.42 -0.54
CA PRO A 31 12.27 -16.63 -0.06
C PRO A 31 11.93 -15.13 -0.03
N PRO A 32 12.80 -14.29 0.57
CA PRO A 32 12.62 -12.84 0.53
C PRO A 32 12.55 -12.35 -0.91
N GLN A 33 11.65 -11.40 -1.20
CA GLN A 33 11.35 -10.99 -2.59
C GLN A 33 12.59 -10.46 -3.32
N ILE A 34 13.52 -9.85 -2.58
CA ILE A 34 14.77 -9.34 -3.12
C ILE A 34 15.67 -10.43 -3.73
N CYS A 35 15.47 -11.70 -3.39
CA CYS A 35 16.18 -12.82 -4.00
C CYS A 35 15.77 -13.08 -5.46
N ALA A 36 14.68 -12.48 -5.93
CA ALA A 36 14.29 -12.52 -7.34
C ALA A 36 15.15 -11.61 -8.22
N LEU A 37 15.88 -10.66 -7.63
CA LEU A 37 16.75 -9.74 -8.36
C LEU A 37 18.11 -10.40 -8.64
N ASP A 38 18.43 -10.56 -9.93
CA ASP A 38 19.69 -11.13 -10.40
C ASP A 38 20.61 -10.10 -11.08
N GLY A 39 20.14 -8.87 -11.26
CA GLY A 39 20.89 -7.75 -11.82
C GLY A 39 20.65 -7.53 -13.31
N SER A 40 19.87 -8.39 -13.97
CA SER A 40 19.45 -8.22 -15.37
C SER A 40 18.28 -7.24 -15.56
N GLU A 41 17.67 -6.78 -14.47
CA GLU A 41 16.44 -5.99 -14.52
C GLU A 41 16.67 -4.63 -15.18
N ALA A 42 15.79 -4.26 -16.09
CA ALA A 42 15.73 -2.89 -16.64
C ALA A 42 14.85 -1.96 -15.77
N LEU A 43 13.85 -2.53 -15.11
CA LEU A 43 12.85 -1.82 -14.30
C LEU A 43 12.47 -2.67 -13.08
N VAL A 44 12.52 -2.06 -11.90
CA VAL A 44 11.95 -2.63 -10.67
C VAL A 44 10.88 -1.68 -10.14
N THR A 45 9.67 -2.17 -9.93
CA THR A 45 8.59 -1.40 -9.29
C THR A 45 8.29 -1.96 -7.91
N VAL A 46 8.16 -1.11 -6.90
CA VAL A 46 7.90 -1.56 -5.52
C VAL A 46 6.84 -0.70 -4.83
N THR A 47 5.86 -1.36 -4.22
CA THR A 47 4.89 -0.77 -3.28
C THR A 47 4.97 -1.56 -1.97
N VAL A 48 5.44 -0.94 -0.90
CA VAL A 48 5.62 -1.59 0.41
C VAL A 48 5.52 -0.54 1.54
N GLY A 49 5.47 -0.98 2.79
CA GLY A 49 5.40 -0.10 3.97
C GLY A 49 3.99 0.01 4.57
N GLY A 50 2.94 -0.16 3.77
CA GLY A 50 1.55 -0.08 4.23
C GLY A 50 1.18 -1.16 5.25
N ASN A 51 1.75 -2.36 5.14
CA ASN A 51 1.54 -3.42 6.12
C ASN A 51 2.35 -3.19 7.41
N ASP A 52 3.56 -2.64 7.28
CA ASP A 52 4.43 -2.27 8.39
C ASP A 52 3.75 -1.27 9.33
N VAL A 53 3.02 -0.31 8.76
CA VAL A 53 2.26 0.71 9.52
C VAL A 53 0.82 0.30 9.82
N GLY A 54 0.40 -0.90 9.38
CA GLY A 54 -0.94 -1.43 9.59
C GLY A 54 -2.06 -0.63 8.91
N TYR A 55 -1.78 0.01 7.77
CA TYR A 55 -2.70 0.94 7.10
C TYR A 55 -4.06 0.31 6.73
N ILE A 56 -4.06 -0.75 5.92
CA ILE A 56 -5.31 -1.45 5.55
C ILE A 56 -5.95 -2.18 6.74
N PRO A 57 -5.20 -2.91 7.59
CA PRO A 57 -5.75 -3.50 8.81
C PRO A 57 -6.50 -2.51 9.71
N LEU A 58 -5.96 -1.30 9.88
CA LEU A 58 -6.60 -0.21 10.62
C LEU A 58 -7.98 0.12 10.04
N LEU A 59 -8.08 0.29 8.73
CA LEU A 59 -9.35 0.65 8.06
C LEU A 59 -10.37 -0.49 8.12
N ILE A 60 -9.92 -1.75 7.99
CA ILE A 60 -10.77 -2.93 8.14
C ILE A 60 -11.35 -2.97 9.56
N VAL A 61 -10.52 -2.83 10.59
CA VAL A 61 -10.96 -2.89 11.99
C VAL A 61 -11.87 -1.73 12.36
N ALA A 62 -11.53 -0.52 11.92
CA ALA A 62 -12.38 0.65 12.13
C ALA A 62 -13.78 0.47 11.52
N SER A 63 -13.88 -0.29 10.42
CA SER A 63 -15.16 -0.56 9.76
C SER A 63 -16.03 -1.60 10.46
N LEU A 64 -15.48 -2.37 11.41
CA LEU A 64 -16.23 -3.44 12.07
C LEU A 64 -17.36 -2.87 12.94
N PRO A 65 -18.51 -3.56 13.04
CA PRO A 65 -19.56 -3.16 13.97
C PRO A 65 -19.07 -3.14 15.42
N ASN A 66 -19.63 -2.24 16.23
CA ASN A 66 -19.20 -2.00 17.61
C ASN A 66 -19.13 -3.26 18.49
N PHE A 67 -20.05 -4.21 18.31
CA PHE A 67 -20.03 -5.46 19.07
C PHE A 67 -18.82 -6.33 18.70
N ALA A 68 -18.43 -6.37 17.43
CA ALA A 68 -17.28 -7.14 16.96
C ALA A 68 -15.96 -6.53 17.46
N ARG A 69 -15.84 -5.19 17.49
CA ARG A 69 -14.69 -4.48 18.06
C ARG A 69 -14.49 -4.75 19.56
N ARG A 70 -15.55 -5.15 20.28
CA ARG A 70 -15.53 -5.46 21.72
C ARG A 70 -15.28 -6.93 22.04
N LEU A 71 -15.20 -7.81 21.04
CA LEU A 71 -14.88 -9.22 21.26
C LEU A 71 -13.51 -9.36 21.95
N PRO A 72 -13.39 -10.12 23.05
CA PRO A 72 -12.14 -10.24 23.81
C PRO A 72 -10.92 -10.62 22.94
N MET A 73 -11.13 -11.51 21.97
CA MET A 73 -10.10 -11.96 21.03
C MET A 73 -9.60 -10.89 20.06
N LEU A 74 -10.41 -9.88 19.74
CA LEU A 74 -10.04 -8.78 18.84
C LEU A 74 -9.65 -7.51 19.61
N ARG A 75 -10.00 -7.39 20.89
CA ARG A 75 -9.86 -6.15 21.67
C ARG A 75 -8.44 -5.60 21.67
N GLY A 76 -7.44 -6.45 21.88
CA GLY A 76 -6.03 -6.01 21.87
C GLY A 76 -5.58 -5.52 20.50
N TRP A 77 -5.93 -6.26 19.45
CA TRP A 77 -5.62 -5.91 18.07
C TRP A 77 -6.31 -4.62 17.62
N VAL A 78 -7.57 -4.44 18.00
CA VAL A 78 -8.34 -3.21 17.75
C VAL A 78 -7.72 -2.02 18.46
N ALA A 79 -7.33 -2.19 19.73
CA ALA A 79 -6.70 -1.13 20.49
C ALA A 79 -5.36 -0.71 19.85
N ASP A 80 -4.52 -1.67 19.45
CA ASP A 80 -3.23 -1.39 18.81
C ASP A 80 -3.36 -0.67 17.46
N LEU A 81 -4.27 -1.13 16.59
CA LEU A 81 -4.44 -0.56 15.26
C LEU A 81 -5.05 0.84 15.27
N LEU A 82 -5.90 1.15 16.25
CA LEU A 82 -6.55 2.45 16.36
C LEU A 82 -5.81 3.41 17.30
N ASP A 83 -4.69 2.98 17.88
CA ASP A 83 -3.79 3.81 18.67
C ASP A 83 -2.95 4.69 17.71
N ARG A 84 -3.16 6.01 17.82
CA ARG A 84 -2.46 7.00 17.00
C ARG A 84 -0.95 7.02 17.28
N ASP A 85 -0.54 6.94 18.54
CA ASP A 85 0.88 6.97 18.90
C ASP A 85 1.58 5.69 18.41
N ALA A 86 0.88 4.56 18.41
CA ALA A 86 1.38 3.33 17.80
C ALA A 86 1.58 3.48 16.28
N ARG A 87 0.64 4.13 15.58
CA ARG A 87 0.79 4.42 14.14
C ARG A 87 1.95 5.38 13.89
N ASP A 88 2.11 6.42 14.71
CA ASP A 88 3.20 7.39 14.57
C ASP A 88 4.56 6.75 14.80
N ARG A 89 4.70 5.86 15.79
CA ARG A 89 5.92 5.05 15.98
C ARG A 89 6.20 4.15 14.78
N ALA A 90 5.19 3.48 14.23
CA ALA A 90 5.36 2.64 13.06
C ALA A 90 5.78 3.45 11.82
N LEU A 91 5.20 4.63 11.62
CA LEU A 91 5.57 5.56 10.55
C LEU A 91 6.99 6.10 10.72
N ALA A 92 7.44 6.37 11.94
CA ALA A 92 8.83 6.76 12.18
C ALA A 92 9.82 5.66 11.75
N THR A 93 9.51 4.39 12.06
CA THR A 93 10.35 3.24 11.69
C THR A 93 10.30 2.90 10.20
N VAL A 94 9.14 3.11 9.54
CA VAL A 94 8.98 2.66 8.14
C VAL A 94 9.87 3.44 7.18
N PHE A 95 10.23 4.68 7.49
CA PHE A 95 11.12 5.47 6.64
C PHE A 95 12.48 4.79 6.44
N ASP A 96 13.15 4.42 7.53
CA ASP A 96 14.44 3.75 7.47
C ASP A 96 14.35 2.40 6.74
N SER A 97 13.23 1.69 6.94
CA SER A 97 12.96 0.42 6.28
C SER A 97 12.75 0.58 4.76
N LEU A 98 12.05 1.63 4.33
CA LEU A 98 11.89 1.98 2.92
C LEU A 98 13.22 2.37 2.28
N CYS A 99 14.06 3.11 3.01
CA CYS A 99 15.41 3.44 2.55
C CYS A 99 16.26 2.17 2.38
N GLU A 100 16.17 1.22 3.29
CA GLU A 100 16.89 -0.04 3.18
C GLU A 100 16.41 -0.88 1.99
N VAL A 101 15.10 -0.91 1.73
CA VAL A 101 14.53 -1.51 0.50
C VAL A 101 15.13 -0.85 -0.74
N GLY A 102 15.11 0.49 -0.84
CA GLY A 102 15.66 1.21 -1.98
C GLY A 102 17.14 0.93 -2.22
N ARG A 103 17.98 1.04 -1.17
CA ARG A 103 19.42 0.74 -1.25
C ARG A 103 19.70 -0.70 -1.65
N SER A 104 18.94 -1.65 -1.10
CA SER A 104 19.13 -3.07 -1.37
C SER A 104 18.76 -3.44 -2.80
N ILE A 105 17.66 -2.90 -3.34
CA ILE A 105 17.28 -3.07 -4.75
C ILE A 105 18.36 -2.46 -5.65
N ARG A 106 18.75 -1.20 -5.40
CA ARG A 106 19.82 -0.50 -6.13
C ARG A 106 21.14 -1.27 -6.16
N LYS A 107 21.48 -1.95 -5.08
CA LYS A 107 22.72 -2.75 -4.97
C LYS A 107 22.67 -4.01 -5.83
N ARG A 108 21.51 -4.67 -5.92
CA ARG A 108 21.35 -5.90 -6.71
C ARG A 108 21.11 -5.64 -8.18
N SER A 109 20.38 -4.57 -8.50
CA SER A 109 20.00 -4.19 -9.86
C SER A 109 20.56 -2.80 -10.19
N PRO A 110 21.88 -2.63 -10.26
CA PRO A 110 22.52 -1.31 -10.39
C PRO A 110 22.19 -0.57 -11.69
N SER A 111 21.78 -1.32 -12.73
CA SER A 111 21.39 -0.77 -14.04
C SER A 111 19.89 -0.53 -14.17
N ALA A 112 19.08 -1.01 -13.21
CA ALA A 112 17.63 -0.89 -13.27
C ALA A 112 17.18 0.53 -12.90
N ARG A 113 16.11 0.99 -13.55
CA ARG A 113 15.30 2.07 -12.97
C ARG A 113 14.47 1.49 -11.83
N VAL A 114 14.56 2.10 -10.66
CA VAL A 114 13.81 1.65 -9.47
C VAL A 114 12.71 2.66 -9.20
N LEU A 115 11.46 2.23 -9.36
CA LEU A 115 10.28 3.05 -9.14
C LEU A 115 9.57 2.60 -7.86
N PHE A 116 9.62 3.42 -6.82
CA PHE A 116 8.62 3.32 -5.76
C PHE A 116 7.27 3.75 -6.33
N VAL A 117 6.23 2.97 -6.05
CA VAL A 117 4.85 3.31 -6.37
C VAL A 117 4.12 3.46 -5.05
N ASP A 118 3.69 4.67 -4.71
CA ASP A 118 2.92 4.92 -3.50
C ASP A 118 1.50 4.33 -3.60
N TYR A 119 0.73 4.44 -2.51
CA TYR A 119 -0.60 3.86 -2.43
C TYR A 119 -1.66 4.74 -3.12
N LEU A 120 -2.67 4.13 -3.74
CA LEU A 120 -3.87 4.87 -4.16
C LEU A 120 -4.52 5.56 -2.95
N THR A 121 -5.08 6.76 -3.16
CA THR A 121 -5.91 7.44 -2.15
C THR A 121 -7.15 6.60 -1.91
N LEU A 122 -7.32 6.08 -0.69
CA LEU A 122 -8.46 5.23 -0.34
C LEU A 122 -9.63 6.01 0.27
N LEU A 123 -9.32 6.97 1.12
CA LEU A 123 -10.29 7.74 1.89
C LEU A 123 -10.66 9.04 1.17
N PRO A 124 -11.92 9.47 1.29
CA PRO A 124 -12.33 10.78 0.82
C PRO A 124 -11.64 11.90 1.63
N PRO A 125 -11.58 13.13 1.10
CA PRO A 125 -11.03 14.28 1.83
C PRO A 125 -11.81 14.55 3.13
N ALA A 126 -11.17 15.27 4.07
CA ALA A 126 -11.80 15.64 5.33
C ALA A 126 -13.14 16.38 5.11
N GLY A 127 -14.14 16.07 5.94
CA GLY A 127 -15.49 16.59 5.81
C GLY A 127 -16.41 15.83 4.86
N VAL A 128 -15.87 14.90 4.05
CA VAL A 128 -16.67 13.97 3.25
C VAL A 128 -16.77 12.63 3.98
N GLY A 129 -18.01 12.18 4.23
CA GLY A 129 -18.25 10.98 5.01
C GLY A 129 -17.71 9.70 4.35
N ALA A 130 -17.08 8.85 5.16
CA ALA A 130 -16.54 7.55 4.76
C ALA A 130 -17.24 6.36 5.46
N PRO A 131 -18.59 6.25 5.44
CA PRO A 131 -19.28 5.19 6.19
C PRO A 131 -18.82 3.79 5.71
N PRO A 132 -18.66 2.82 6.64
CA PRO A 132 -19.06 2.87 8.05
C PRO A 132 -18.03 3.49 9.01
N LEU A 133 -16.91 4.02 8.51
CA LEU A 133 -15.88 4.62 9.36
C LEU A 133 -16.43 5.85 10.07
N SER A 134 -16.06 6.00 11.34
CA SER A 134 -16.23 7.27 12.03
C SER A 134 -15.28 8.32 11.45
N GLU A 135 -15.60 9.61 11.63
CA GLU A 135 -14.69 10.67 11.17
C GLU A 135 -13.33 10.62 11.88
N ALA A 136 -13.30 10.20 13.15
CA ALA A 136 -12.05 10.02 13.89
C ALA A 136 -11.19 8.90 13.29
N ASP A 137 -11.80 7.75 12.99
CA ASP A 137 -11.09 6.63 12.37
C ASP A 137 -10.62 6.97 10.93
N ALA A 138 -11.46 7.68 10.16
CA ALA A 138 -11.10 8.17 8.83
C ALA A 138 -9.97 9.22 8.88
N ALA A 139 -9.97 10.11 9.88
CA ALA A 139 -8.91 11.09 10.08
C ALA A 139 -7.57 10.41 10.43
N LEU A 140 -7.59 9.39 11.29
CA LEU A 140 -6.39 8.59 11.58
C LEU A 140 -5.89 7.87 10.32
N GLY A 141 -6.80 7.27 9.54
CA GLY A 141 -6.46 6.65 8.27
C GLY A 141 -5.85 7.62 7.25
N ARG A 142 -6.38 8.85 7.13
CA ARG A 142 -5.80 9.89 6.27
C ARG A 142 -4.42 10.31 6.75
N HIS A 143 -4.23 10.51 8.06
CA HIS A 143 -2.93 10.84 8.65
C HIS A 143 -1.87 9.78 8.31
N VAL A 144 -2.21 8.49 8.44
CA VAL A 144 -1.32 7.39 8.05
C VAL A 144 -1.02 7.43 6.55
N ALA A 145 -2.04 7.62 5.71
CA ALA A 145 -1.89 7.64 4.26
C ALA A 145 -1.00 8.79 3.77
N GLU A 146 -1.25 10.01 4.25
CA GLU A 146 -0.51 11.23 3.89
C GLU A 146 0.95 11.14 4.37
N THR A 147 1.16 10.62 5.58
CA THR A 147 2.52 10.42 6.10
C THR A 147 3.26 9.36 5.31
N LEU A 148 2.62 8.23 4.99
CA LEU A 148 3.23 7.15 4.22
C LEU A 148 3.55 7.61 2.78
N GLU A 149 2.63 8.32 2.11
CA GLU A 149 2.85 8.93 0.79
C GLU A 149 4.12 9.80 0.80
N ARG A 150 4.25 10.68 1.79
CA ARG A 150 5.42 11.55 1.95
C ARG A 150 6.70 10.75 2.20
N LEU A 151 6.69 9.81 3.16
CA LEU A 151 7.87 9.03 3.51
C LEU A 151 8.33 8.11 2.38
N THR A 152 7.41 7.54 1.60
CA THR A 152 7.76 6.78 0.38
C THR A 152 8.45 7.66 -0.65
N ALA A 153 7.96 8.88 -0.88
CA ALA A 153 8.60 9.82 -1.79
C ALA A 153 9.99 10.27 -1.31
N GLU A 154 10.13 10.57 -0.01
CA GLU A 154 11.42 10.94 0.61
C GLU A 154 12.43 9.79 0.53
N ALA A 155 12.02 8.57 0.86
CA ALA A 155 12.89 7.39 0.78
C ALA A 155 13.32 7.07 -0.67
N ALA A 156 12.43 7.26 -1.64
CA ALA A 156 12.80 7.12 -3.05
C ALA A 156 13.92 8.11 -3.42
N VAL A 157 13.78 9.39 -3.07
CA VAL A 157 14.80 10.42 -3.33
C VAL A 157 16.11 10.10 -2.61
N GLU A 158 16.06 9.78 -1.31
CA GLU A 158 17.24 9.46 -0.48
C GLU A 158 18.06 8.30 -1.04
N THR A 159 17.40 7.35 -1.71
CA THR A 159 18.05 6.15 -2.24
C THR A 159 18.39 6.24 -3.73
N GLY A 160 18.17 7.39 -4.36
CA GLY A 160 18.37 7.57 -5.80
C GLY A 160 17.43 6.70 -6.65
N CYS A 161 16.25 6.41 -6.10
CA CYS A 161 15.12 5.80 -6.80
C CYS A 161 14.15 6.91 -7.27
N GLU A 162 13.21 6.54 -8.14
CA GLU A 162 12.16 7.43 -8.61
C GLU A 162 10.82 7.10 -7.92
N ILE A 163 9.85 8.01 -8.01
CA ILE A 163 8.52 7.88 -7.40
C ILE A 163 7.41 8.00 -8.45
N VAL A 164 6.49 7.05 -8.44
CA VAL A 164 5.20 7.12 -9.13
C VAL A 164 4.15 7.52 -8.10
N ARG A 165 3.57 8.73 -8.29
CA ARG A 165 2.59 9.34 -7.38
C ARG A 165 1.16 8.87 -7.68
N ALA A 166 0.88 7.61 -7.37
CA ALA A 166 -0.45 7.01 -7.49
C ALA A 166 -1.46 7.65 -6.53
N ALA A 167 -1.04 8.06 -5.33
CA ALA A 167 -1.87 8.77 -4.35
C ALA A 167 -2.46 10.05 -4.94
N ALA A 168 -1.60 10.92 -5.48
CA ALA A 168 -2.00 12.16 -6.13
C ALA A 168 -2.92 11.92 -7.34
N ALA A 169 -2.60 10.93 -8.19
CA ALA A 169 -3.38 10.60 -9.37
C ALA A 169 -4.79 10.06 -9.06
N SER A 170 -5.03 9.62 -7.83
CA SER A 170 -6.26 8.94 -7.42
C SER A 170 -7.09 9.70 -6.38
N ARG A 171 -6.75 10.96 -6.06
CA ARG A 171 -7.46 11.79 -5.09
C ARG A 171 -8.97 11.84 -5.34
N ASP A 172 -9.39 11.95 -6.60
CA ASP A 172 -10.82 11.98 -7.00
C ASP A 172 -11.44 10.58 -7.21
N HIS A 173 -10.63 9.54 -7.08
CA HIS A 173 -10.98 8.13 -7.31
C HIS A 173 -10.92 7.28 -6.03
N HIS A 174 -11.05 7.93 -4.86
CA HIS A 174 -11.10 7.25 -3.57
C HIS A 174 -12.23 6.21 -3.49
N ALA A 175 -12.19 5.29 -2.53
CA ALA A 175 -13.12 4.16 -2.48
C ALA A 175 -14.60 4.57 -2.36
N TRP A 176 -14.89 5.76 -1.81
CA TRP A 176 -16.24 6.36 -1.72
C TRP A 176 -16.65 7.23 -2.92
N SER A 177 -15.82 7.36 -3.95
CA SER A 177 -16.11 8.21 -5.10
C SER A 177 -17.11 7.54 -6.05
N VAL A 178 -17.59 8.29 -7.04
CA VAL A 178 -18.48 7.75 -8.10
C VAL A 178 -17.74 6.74 -8.98
N GLN A 179 -16.43 6.93 -9.16
CA GLN A 179 -15.57 6.08 -9.99
C GLN A 179 -14.37 5.60 -9.16
N PRO A 180 -14.58 4.70 -8.19
CA PRO A 180 -13.51 4.29 -7.28
C PRO A 180 -12.46 3.46 -8.00
N TRP A 181 -11.20 3.66 -7.64
CA TRP A 181 -10.06 2.85 -8.09
C TRP A 181 -9.64 1.79 -7.07
N ALA A 182 -10.33 1.72 -5.94
CA ALA A 182 -10.16 0.69 -4.92
C ALA A 182 -11.50 0.05 -4.57
N GLU A 183 -11.46 -1.23 -4.21
CA GLU A 183 -12.64 -1.99 -3.80
C GLU A 183 -13.17 -1.49 -2.46
N LYS A 184 -14.45 -1.11 -2.37
CA LYS A 184 -15.05 -0.65 -1.10
C LYS A 184 -15.53 -1.79 -0.19
N THR A 185 -15.42 -3.04 -0.64
CA THR A 185 -16.17 -4.23 -0.16
C THR A 185 -17.61 -4.23 -0.64
N GLY A 186 -18.05 -5.38 -1.15
CA GLY A 186 -19.14 -5.50 -2.12
C GLY A 186 -20.47 -4.82 -1.75
N ARG A 187 -21.23 -4.43 -2.78
CA ARG A 187 -22.54 -3.73 -2.80
C ARG A 187 -23.57 -4.02 -1.67
N LEU A 188 -23.42 -5.12 -0.93
CA LEU A 188 -24.31 -5.58 0.15
C LEU A 188 -23.67 -5.52 1.55
N ALA A 189 -22.35 -5.34 1.65
CA ALA A 189 -21.62 -5.34 2.91
C ALA A 189 -21.59 -3.92 3.47
N ARG A 190 -22.33 -3.70 4.56
CA ARG A 190 -22.26 -2.48 5.39
C ARG A 190 -20.86 -2.23 5.98
N TYR A 191 -19.93 -3.18 5.83
CA TYR A 191 -18.64 -3.25 6.51
C TYR A 191 -17.51 -3.56 5.53
N VAL A 192 -16.29 -3.12 5.85
CA VAL A 192 -15.09 -3.31 5.03
C VAL A 192 -14.37 -4.57 5.49
N VAL A 193 -14.91 -5.74 5.13
CA VAL A 193 -14.41 -7.05 5.59
C VAL A 193 -14.05 -7.95 4.42
N PRO A 194 -12.95 -8.72 4.49
CA PRO A 194 -12.66 -9.74 3.49
C PRO A 194 -13.80 -10.74 3.37
N LEU A 195 -14.22 -11.03 2.14
CA LEU A 195 -15.23 -12.06 1.84
C LEU A 195 -14.58 -13.14 0.97
N LEU A 196 -14.82 -14.40 1.30
CA LEU A 196 -14.26 -15.52 0.55
C LEU A 196 -14.66 -15.44 -0.94
N GLY A 197 -13.69 -15.58 -1.84
CA GLY A 197 -13.90 -15.50 -3.28
C GLY A 197 -14.16 -14.09 -3.83
N ARG A 198 -13.95 -13.03 -3.03
CA ARG A 198 -14.04 -11.64 -3.48
C ARG A 198 -12.70 -10.93 -3.39
N PRO A 199 -12.47 -9.88 -4.21
CA PRO A 199 -11.32 -9.01 -4.07
C PRO A 199 -11.16 -8.49 -2.65
N ALA A 200 -9.91 -8.41 -2.20
CA ALA A 200 -9.61 -7.90 -0.87
C ALA A 200 -10.09 -6.45 -0.77
N PRO A 201 -10.74 -6.09 0.35
CA PRO A 201 -11.31 -4.76 0.50
C PRO A 201 -10.20 -3.71 0.56
N LEU A 202 -10.49 -2.54 0.01
CA LEU A 202 -9.59 -1.38 -0.10
C LEU A 202 -8.31 -1.63 -0.93
N HIS A 203 -8.28 -2.72 -1.70
CA HIS A 203 -7.22 -2.95 -2.68
C HIS A 203 -7.61 -2.35 -4.03
N PRO A 204 -6.63 -2.01 -4.89
CA PRO A 204 -6.91 -1.51 -6.23
C PRO A 204 -7.83 -2.47 -7.00
N ASN A 205 -8.84 -1.92 -7.68
CA ASN A 205 -9.62 -2.67 -8.66
C ASN A 205 -8.97 -2.59 -10.04
N GLU A 206 -9.60 -3.16 -11.06
CA GLU A 206 -9.09 -3.13 -12.45
C GLU A 206 -8.80 -1.71 -12.94
N ALA A 207 -9.70 -0.75 -12.69
CA ALA A 207 -9.50 0.65 -13.09
C ALA A 207 -8.28 1.29 -12.38
N GLY A 208 -8.12 1.01 -11.09
CA GLY A 208 -6.98 1.45 -10.30
C GLY A 208 -5.67 0.85 -10.78
N MET A 209 -5.62 -0.47 -11.01
CA MET A 209 -4.43 -1.15 -11.54
C MET A 209 -4.06 -0.64 -12.94
N HIS A 210 -5.04 -0.37 -13.80
CA HIS A 210 -4.80 0.27 -15.09
C HIS A 210 -4.23 1.70 -14.95
N ALA A 211 -4.72 2.48 -13.99
CA ALA A 211 -4.20 3.82 -13.75
C ALA A 211 -2.75 3.80 -13.27
N VAL A 212 -2.43 2.91 -12.32
CA VAL A 212 -1.05 2.70 -11.83
C VAL A 212 -0.14 2.26 -12.97
N ALA A 213 -0.57 1.27 -13.78
CA ALA A 213 0.21 0.80 -14.93
C ALA A 213 0.47 1.92 -15.96
N ARG A 214 -0.51 2.81 -16.22
CA ARG A 214 -0.32 3.99 -17.08
C ARG A 214 0.67 4.97 -16.48
N ALA A 215 0.60 5.23 -15.17
CA ALA A 215 1.52 6.14 -14.48
C ALA A 215 2.96 5.62 -14.52
N ILE A 216 3.17 4.33 -14.28
CA ILE A 216 4.48 3.67 -14.43
C ILE A 216 4.98 3.77 -15.88
N THR A 217 4.13 3.44 -16.85
CA THR A 217 4.50 3.52 -18.29
C THR A 217 4.91 4.96 -18.69
N ALA A 218 4.18 5.96 -18.20
CA ALA A 218 4.49 7.36 -18.47
C ALA A 218 5.81 7.80 -17.81
N GLN A 219 6.11 7.31 -16.60
CA GLN A 219 7.38 7.56 -15.94
C GLN A 219 8.54 6.87 -16.66
N TRP A 220 8.35 5.64 -17.13
CA TRP A 220 9.33 4.90 -17.93
C TRP A 220 9.69 5.58 -19.26
N GLY A 221 8.75 6.27 -19.89
CA GLY A 221 8.98 6.99 -21.15
C GLY A 221 9.72 8.33 -21.02
N ARG A 222 9.97 8.80 -19.79
CA ARG A 222 10.82 9.96 -19.50
C ARG A 222 12.27 9.53 -19.34
#